data_AF-A0A7C2Q8W2-F1
#
_entry.id   AF-A0A7C2Q8W2-F1
#
_cell.length_a   1.000
_cell.length_b   1.000
_cell.length_c   1.000
_cell.angle_alpha   90.00
_cell.angle_beta   90.00
_cell.angle_gamma   90.00
#
_symmetry.space_group_name_H-M   'P 1'
#
loop_
_entity.id
_entity.type
_entity.pdbx_description
1 polymer ?
#
loop_
_entity_poly.entity_id
_entity_poly.type
_entity_poly.pdbx_seq_one_letter_code
_entity_poly.pdbx_strand_id
1 'polypeptide(L)'
;MASQRFSPEIYKDYERLQRTVLVTLAKMIRATKGSMLTFNAKKIAVLAGLPTHPVVLTLIKEVIEQLNEKGLVRRISRSSHGVKYAVNRESPLWLAAKLGDSSLSLEALAAEAVRVERRGS
;
A
#
# COMPACT_ATOMS: atom_id res chain seq x y z
N MET A 1 23.58 7.97 13.27
CA MET A 1 22.23 7.57 12.81
C MET A 1 21.24 7.90 13.90
N ALA A 2 20.37 8.88 13.69
CA ALA A 2 19.39 9.28 14.72
C ALA A 2 18.40 8.12 14.94
N SER A 3 18.42 7.55 16.13
CA SER A 3 17.36 6.69 16.63
C SER A 3 16.07 7.51 16.63
N GLN A 4 15.19 7.27 15.66
CA GLN A 4 13.83 7.82 15.68
C GLN A 4 13.19 7.35 16.99
N ARG A 5 13.12 8.25 17.97
CA ARG A 5 12.39 8.01 19.22
C ARG A 5 10.94 7.74 18.86
N PHE A 6 10.35 6.73 19.50
CA PHE A 6 8.93 6.43 19.44
C PHE A 6 8.12 7.72 19.68
N SER A 7 7.37 8.17 18.66
CA SER A 7 6.48 9.33 18.76
C SER A 7 5.03 8.87 18.67
N PRO A 8 4.24 9.00 19.76
CA PRO A 8 2.82 8.63 19.77
C PRO A 8 1.98 9.39 18.73
N GLU A 9 2.46 10.55 18.27
CA GLU A 9 1.75 11.40 17.31
C GLU A 9 1.59 10.75 15.93
N ILE A 10 2.43 9.76 15.58
CA ILE A 10 2.29 8.99 14.34
C ILE A 10 0.93 8.26 14.30
N TYR A 11 0.36 7.93 15.47
CA TYR A 11 -0.89 7.16 15.58
C TYR A 11 -2.15 8.01 15.52
N LYS A 12 -2.05 9.32 15.79
CA LYS A 12 -3.24 10.18 15.89
C LYS A 12 -3.86 10.49 14.53
N ASP A 13 -3.11 10.32 13.44
CA ASP A 13 -3.56 10.64 12.09
C ASP A 13 -3.48 9.40 11.19
N TYR A 14 -4.47 8.52 11.36
CA TYR A 14 -4.59 7.29 10.58
C TYR A 14 -4.81 7.56 9.10
N GLU A 15 -5.55 8.62 8.74
CA GLU A 15 -5.74 9.02 7.34
C GLU A 15 -4.41 9.38 6.67
N ARG A 16 -3.56 10.14 7.36
CA ARG A 16 -2.22 10.46 6.87
C ARG A 16 -1.36 9.22 6.72
N LEU A 17 -1.47 8.25 7.63
CA LEU A 17 -0.81 6.96 7.49
C LEU A 17 -1.28 6.23 6.22
N GLN A 18 -2.59 6.14 6.00
CA GLN A 18 -3.17 5.54 4.79
C GLN A 18 -2.63 6.20 3.51
N ARG A 19 -2.66 7.54 3.44
CA ARG A 19 -2.13 8.31 2.31
C ARG A 19 -0.64 8.04 2.11
N THR A 20 0.13 7.98 3.19
CA THR A 20 1.59 7.70 3.13
C THR A 20 1.87 6.31 2.57
N VAL A 21 1.10 5.29 2.97
CA VAL A 21 1.22 3.93 2.43
C VAL A 21 0.88 3.92 0.94
N LEU A 22 -0.23 4.54 0.54
CA LEU A 22 -0.67 4.64 -0.86
C LEU A 22 0.35 5.34 -1.76
N VAL A 23 0.85 6.50 -1.33
CA VAL A 23 1.87 7.26 -2.07
C VAL A 23 3.16 6.46 -2.22
N THR A 24 3.57 5.77 -1.15
CA THR A 24 4.76 4.90 -1.17
C THR A 24 4.59 3.76 -2.16
N LEU A 25 3.44 3.07 -2.15
CA LEU A 25 3.13 2.03 -3.12
C LEU A 25 3.12 2.56 -4.55
N ALA A 26 2.50 3.71 -4.81
CA ALA A 26 2.46 4.32 -6.13
C ALA A 26 3.86 4.68 -6.64
N LYS A 27 4.73 5.21 -5.78
CA LYS A 27 6.15 5.45 -6.10
C LYS A 27 6.86 4.15 -6.49
N MET A 28 6.66 3.07 -5.71
CA MET A 28 7.26 1.76 -6.01
C MET A 28 6.76 1.18 -7.34
N ILE A 29 5.46 1.30 -7.62
CA ILE A 29 4.87 0.84 -8.88
C ILE A 29 5.43 1.63 -10.06
N ARG A 30 5.51 2.97 -9.95
CA ARG A 30 6.10 3.82 -11.01
C ARG A 30 7.54 3.41 -11.33
N ALA A 31 8.36 3.16 -10.30
CA ALA A 31 9.74 2.71 -10.46
C ALA A 31 9.87 1.27 -11.01
N THR A 32 8.82 0.45 -10.98
CA THR A 32 8.85 -0.93 -11.44
C THR A 32 8.80 -0.98 -12.97
N LYS A 33 9.80 -1.64 -13.60
CA LYS A 33 9.86 -1.89 -15.05
C LYS A 33 9.02 -3.11 -15.51
N GLY A 34 8.81 -4.08 -14.62
CA GLY A 34 8.01 -5.28 -14.88
C GLY A 34 6.50 -5.06 -14.70
N SER A 35 5.72 -6.14 -14.75
CA SER A 35 4.25 -6.15 -14.63
C SER A 35 3.73 -6.49 -13.23
N MET A 36 4.63 -6.76 -12.28
CA MET A 36 4.28 -7.13 -10.91
C MET A 36 5.29 -6.55 -9.91
N LEU A 37 4.77 -6.08 -8.78
CA LEU A 37 5.54 -5.61 -7.64
C LEU A 37 5.19 -6.48 -6.43
N THR A 38 6.20 -6.99 -5.73
CA THR A 38 6.03 -7.67 -4.45
C THR A 38 6.64 -6.85 -3.30
N PHE A 39 5.98 -6.89 -2.13
CA PHE A 39 6.38 -6.10 -0.97
C PHE A 39 5.87 -6.70 0.35
N ASN A 40 6.33 -6.12 1.46
CA ASN A 40 5.85 -6.38 2.81
C ASN A 40 5.74 -5.05 3.59
N ALA A 41 5.10 -5.06 4.77
CA ALA A 41 4.90 -3.86 5.58
C ALA A 41 6.21 -3.16 5.95
N LYS A 42 7.27 -3.92 6.28
CA LYS A 42 8.59 -3.36 6.62
C LYS A 42 9.19 -2.56 5.46
N LYS A 43 9.08 -3.07 4.22
CA LYS A 43 9.56 -2.38 3.02
C LYS A 43 8.83 -1.06 2.80
N ILE A 44 7.52 -1.03 3.04
CA ILE A 44 6.72 0.21 2.98
C ILE A 44 7.20 1.20 4.05
N ALA A 45 7.34 0.77 5.30
CA ALA A 45 7.77 1.65 6.39
C ALA A 45 9.11 2.34 6.08
N VAL A 46 10.12 1.55 5.65
CA VAL A 46 11.45 2.07 5.31
C VAL A 46 11.38 3.09 4.17
N LEU A 47 10.67 2.79 3.08
CA LEU A 47 10.57 3.69 1.93
C LEU A 47 9.71 4.93 2.21
N ALA A 48 8.78 4.83 3.15
CA ALA A 48 7.97 5.94 3.63
C ALA A 48 8.69 6.84 4.65
N GLY A 49 9.89 6.46 5.11
CA GLY A 49 10.60 7.16 6.18
C GLY A 49 9.96 7.00 7.57
N LEU A 50 9.11 5.97 7.73
CA LEU A 50 8.43 5.64 8.98
C LEU A 50 9.27 4.70 9.84
N PRO A 51 9.16 4.79 11.18
CA PRO A 51 9.89 3.89 12.06
C PRO A 51 9.35 2.45 11.95
N THR A 52 10.23 1.47 12.01
CA THR A 52 9.89 0.04 11.89
C THR A 52 9.49 -0.60 13.22
N HIS A 53 8.83 0.15 14.10
CA HIS A 53 8.33 -0.39 15.37
C HIS A 53 7.15 -1.33 15.13
N PRO A 54 6.98 -2.40 15.95
CA PRO A 54 5.90 -3.38 15.76
C PRO A 54 4.51 -2.75 15.59
N VAL A 55 4.18 -1.74 16.41
CA VAL A 55 2.88 -1.04 16.33
C VAL A 55 2.68 -0.36 14.98
N VAL A 56 3.70 0.31 14.43
CA VAL A 56 3.61 0.98 13.12
C VAL A 56 3.50 -0.05 12.00
N LEU A 57 4.24 -1.15 12.09
CA LEU A 57 4.14 -2.24 11.11
C LEU A 57 2.76 -2.91 11.12
N THR A 58 2.13 -3.03 12.29
CA THR A 58 0.75 -3.52 12.42
C THR A 58 -0.24 -2.60 11.72
N LEU A 59 -0.14 -1.28 11.92
CA LEU A 59 -1.05 -0.33 11.26
C LEU A 59 -0.83 -0.26 9.74
N ILE A 60 0.43 -0.29 9.28
CA ILE A 60 0.72 -0.38 7.84
C ILE A 60 0.13 -1.67 7.27
N LYS A 61 0.26 -2.79 7.99
CA LYS A 61 -0.33 -4.06 7.57
C LYS A 61 -1.85 -3.94 7.47
N GLU A 62 -2.52 -3.34 8.45
CA GLU A 62 -3.96 -3.10 8.42
C GLU A 62 -4.40 -2.33 7.17
N VAL A 63 -3.70 -1.25 6.81
CA VAL A 63 -3.96 -0.51 5.56
C VAL A 63 -3.77 -1.40 4.32
N ILE A 64 -2.74 -2.26 4.31
CA ILE A 64 -2.52 -3.20 3.20
C ILE A 64 -3.63 -4.27 3.13
N GLU A 65 -4.17 -4.70 4.27
CA GLU A 65 -5.29 -5.64 4.30
C GLU A 65 -6.58 -4.97 3.80
N GLN A 66 -6.85 -3.71 4.13
CA GLN A 66 -7.96 -2.95 3.55
C GLN A 66 -7.82 -2.82 2.02
N LEU A 67 -6.60 -2.61 1.51
CA LEU A 67 -6.33 -2.64 0.07
C LEU A 67 -6.60 -4.02 -0.55
N ASN A 68 -6.30 -5.09 0.19
CA ASN A 68 -6.53 -6.47 -0.26
C ASN A 68 -8.02 -6.78 -0.32
N GLU A 69 -8.79 -6.38 0.68
CA GLU A 69 -10.24 -6.50 0.72
C GLU A 69 -10.92 -5.76 -0.44
N LYS A 70 -10.36 -4.60 -0.84
CA LYS A 70 -10.81 -3.82 -2.00
C LYS A 70 -10.27 -4.32 -3.34
N GLY A 71 -9.55 -5.45 -3.38
CA GLY A 71 -9.00 -6.04 -4.62
C GLY A 71 -7.82 -5.27 -5.25
N LEU A 72 -7.29 -4.27 -4.55
CA LEU A 72 -6.22 -3.39 -5.06
C LEU A 72 -4.83 -4.03 -4.91
N VAL A 73 -4.65 -4.90 -3.94
CA VAL A 73 -3.44 -5.73 -3.74
C VAL A 73 -3.87 -7.16 -3.44
N ARG A 74 -2.93 -8.10 -3.54
CA ARG A 74 -3.17 -9.51 -3.21
C ARG A 74 -2.16 -10.02 -2.21
N ARG A 75 -2.62 -10.75 -1.20
CA ARG A 75 -1.77 -11.56 -0.34
C ARG A 75 -1.23 -12.76 -1.12
N ILE A 76 0.09 -12.94 -1.18
CA ILE A 76 0.72 -14.07 -1.89
C ILE A 76 1.11 -15.19 -0.93
N SER A 77 1.67 -14.85 0.23
CA SER A 77 2.11 -15.86 1.19
C SER A 77 2.17 -15.33 2.61
N ARG A 78 2.11 -16.27 3.56
CA ARG A 78 2.32 -16.03 4.99
C ARG A 78 3.39 -17.00 5.46
N SER A 79 4.43 -16.49 6.10
CA SER A 79 5.48 -17.29 6.74
C SER A 79 5.78 -16.77 8.14
N SER A 80 6.69 -17.44 8.85
CA SER A 80 7.23 -16.98 10.14
C SER A 80 7.88 -15.60 10.05
N HIS A 81 8.33 -15.18 8.85
CA HIS A 81 9.00 -13.90 8.61
C HIS A 81 8.02 -12.78 8.22
N GLY A 82 6.72 -13.06 8.18
CA GLY A 82 5.66 -12.09 7.90
C GLY A 82 4.83 -12.42 6.66
N VAL A 83 4.05 -11.44 6.23
CA VAL A 83 3.14 -11.56 5.09
C VAL A 83 3.74 -10.87 3.86
N LYS A 84 3.67 -11.54 2.70
CA LYS A 84 4.09 -11.00 1.41
C LYS A 84 2.87 -10.66 0.56
N TYR A 85 2.89 -9.47 -0.02
CA TYR A 85 1.82 -8.94 -0.87
C TYR A 85 2.34 -8.69 -2.28
N ALA A 86 1.42 -8.63 -3.25
CA ALA A 86 1.68 -8.16 -4.59
C ALA A 86 0.61 -7.20 -5.11
N VAL A 87 1.04 -6.40 -6.08
CA VAL A 87 0.19 -5.65 -6.98
C VAL A 87 0.71 -5.88 -8.40
N ASN A 88 -0.18 -6.19 -9.34
CA ASN A 88 0.15 -6.43 -10.74
C ASN A 88 -0.47 -5.34 -11.64
N ARG A 89 -0.13 -5.37 -12.92
CA ARG A 89 -0.59 -4.38 -13.92
C ARG A 89 -2.11 -4.30 -14.12
N GLU A 90 -2.85 -5.32 -13.70
CA GLU A 90 -4.32 -5.37 -13.81
C GLU A 90 -5.00 -4.68 -12.64
N SER A 91 -4.28 -4.42 -11.55
CA SER A 91 -4.84 -3.71 -10.40
C SER A 91 -5.15 -2.25 -10.76
N PRO A 92 -6.33 -1.73 -10.36
CA PRO A 92 -6.65 -0.31 -10.47
C PRO A 92 -5.61 0.60 -9.78
N LEU A 93 -5.03 0.14 -8.66
CA LEU A 93 -3.94 0.86 -7.99
C LEU A 93 -2.70 0.97 -8.89
N TRP A 94 -2.40 -0.06 -9.67
CA TRP A 94 -1.28 -0.03 -10.61
C TRP A 94 -1.52 0.97 -11.73
N LEU A 95 -2.70 0.93 -12.34
CA LEU A 95 -3.08 1.81 -13.44
C LEU A 95 -3.04 3.27 -12.97
N ALA A 96 -3.69 3.59 -11.85
CA ALA A 96 -3.68 4.93 -11.27
C ALA A 96 -2.25 5.42 -10.96
N ALA A 97 -1.41 4.56 -10.38
CA ALA A 97 -0.04 4.90 -10.08
C ALA A 97 0.80 5.22 -11.33
N LYS A 98 0.62 4.45 -12.41
CA LYS A 98 1.32 4.65 -13.70
C LYS A 98 0.82 5.87 -14.47
N LEU A 99 -0.45 6.24 -14.33
CA LEU A 99 -1.02 7.47 -14.92
C LEU A 99 -0.61 8.75 -14.19
N GLY A 100 0.03 8.64 -13.02
CA GLY A 100 0.45 9.80 -12.24
C GLY A 100 -0.68 10.48 -11.47
N ASP A 101 -1.81 9.79 -11.28
CA ASP A 101 -2.92 10.32 -10.51
C ASP A 101 -2.46 10.59 -9.06
N SER A 102 -2.64 11.84 -8.64
CA SER A 102 -2.22 12.33 -7.32
C SER A 102 -3.36 12.29 -6.30
N SER A 103 -4.59 11.97 -6.74
CA SER A 103 -5.80 11.89 -5.90
C SER A 103 -6.04 10.50 -5.29
N LEU A 104 -4.97 9.74 -5.04
CA LEU A 104 -5.02 8.37 -4.54
C LEU A 104 -5.70 8.29 -3.16
N SER A 105 -6.93 7.80 -3.14
CA SER A 105 -7.68 7.43 -1.93
C SER A 105 -8.23 6.01 -2.05
N LEU A 106 -8.43 5.34 -0.90
CA LEU A 106 -8.96 3.98 -0.87
C LEU A 106 -10.35 3.89 -1.54
N GLU A 107 -11.21 4.86 -1.30
CA GLU A 107 -12.58 4.87 -1.85
C GLU A 107 -12.60 5.18 -3.35
N ALA A 108 -11.79 6.14 -3.82
CA ALA A 108 -11.72 6.43 -5.25
C ALA A 108 -11.20 5.23 -6.07
N LEU A 109 -10.16 4.56 -5.57
CA LEU A 109 -9.58 3.39 -6.23
C LEU A 109 -10.53 2.18 -6.21
N ALA A 110 -11.23 1.97 -5.09
CA ALA A 110 -12.21 0.88 -4.99
C ALA A 110 -13.43 1.12 -5.90
N ALA A 111 -13.94 2.36 -5.96
CA ALA A 111 -15.04 2.70 -6.86
C ALA A 111 -14.69 2.44 -8.33
N GLU A 112 -13.44 2.69 -8.72
CA GLU A 112 -12.96 2.40 -10.07
C GLU A 112 -12.82 0.89 -10.34
N ALA A 113 -12.36 0.12 -9.36
CA ALA A 113 -12.32 -1.34 -9.43
C ALA A 113 -13.70 -1.94 -9.77
N VAL A 114 -14.74 -1.49 -9.08
CA VAL A 114 -16.12 -1.94 -9.28
C VAL A 114 -16.66 -1.56 -10.66
N ARG A 115 -16.27 -0.41 -11.21
CA ARG A 115 -16.68 0.02 -12.56
C ARG A 115 -16.06 -0.83 -13.65
N VAL A 116 -14.80 -1.23 -13.49
CA VAL A 116 -14.10 -2.09 -14.44
C VAL A 116 -14.73 -3.49 -14.48
N GLU A 117 -15.07 -4.07 -13.33
CA GLU A 117 -15.71 -5.39 -13.26
C GLU A 117 -17.08 -5.42 -13.97
N ARG A 118 -17.88 -4.35 -13.86
CA ARG A 118 -19.22 -4.27 -14.48
C ARG A 118 -19.20 -4.08 -16.00
N ARG A 119 -18.08 -3.70 -16.59
CA ARG A 119 -17.93 -3.54 -18.06
C ARG A 119 -17.41 -4.80 -18.75
N GLY A 120 -16.96 -5.79 -17.98
CA GLY A 120 -16.37 -7.04 -18.48
C GLY A 120 -17.25 -8.28 -18.33
N SER A 121 -18.54 -8.12 -18.00
CA SER A 121 -19.55 -9.21 -17.97
C SER A 121 -20.56 -9.05 -19.09
#